data_AF-A0A9W7B280-F1
#
_entry.id   AF-A0A9W7B280-F1
#
_cell.length_a   1.000
_cell.length_b   1.000
_cell.length_c   1.000
_cell.angle_alpha   90.00
_cell.angle_beta   90.00
_cell.angle_gamma   90.00
#
_symmetry.space_group_name_H-M   'P 1'
#
loop_
_entity.id
_entity.type
_entity.pdbx_description
1 polymer ?
#
loop_
_entity_poly.entity_id
_entity_poly.type
_entity_poly.pdbx_seq_one_letter_code
_entity_poly.pdbx_strand_id
1 'polypeptide(L)'
;MDTDAIITSLRTSLQHAQAIVDSLATKNPELFDEIVSALPVPPLLSDRSFSAPSPTNQSESASAPFPAPESKEPENDENSVSSASTFTPAPMSEAAAGTMFAESRSMERDAFFKARIAAGIDDNKVIDLTPKVDCKKEVERAEKAGPIGLVNVMKLYPEEEGVQRRSLRLLIPLSKIPAARSTLGGYGLITVISTVLKRHYKSSEGCCHFGIRVLSNLAFSDNDNKAKIGQLALDDILRGMKEYPGNVDLQCDAMSALCNLGHESDTNKRLMASRGGVASVLDAMEEHLGSVKVQRQACWALLTVAGNEVAAKRVASDGGVGAVLAAMVNFAAEGDLQGFGLWALCNVAYGSDALARFVAQNGAPEVAQRAIYAHPELKEVVTKAEELMKRIGKYVKPQTTIGTTIGEP
;
A
#
# COMPACT_ATOMS: atom_id res chain seq x y z
N MET A 1 21.75 -19.03 0.92
CA MET A 1 21.78 -18.58 2.32
C MET A 1 21.65 -19.83 3.18
N ASP A 2 22.54 -19.97 4.16
CA ASP A 2 22.70 -21.20 4.94
C ASP A 2 21.55 -21.36 5.95
N THR A 3 20.78 -22.44 5.82
CA THR A 3 19.56 -22.68 6.60
C THR A 3 19.85 -22.73 8.10
N ASP A 4 21.04 -23.19 8.49
CA ASP A 4 21.48 -23.26 9.88
C ASP A 4 21.72 -21.88 10.51
N ALA A 5 22.14 -20.89 9.71
CA ALA A 5 22.29 -19.51 10.17
C ALA A 5 20.93 -18.85 10.46
N ILE A 6 19.91 -19.18 9.67
CA ILE A 6 18.53 -18.70 9.86
C ILE A 6 17.92 -19.33 11.11
N ILE A 7 18.08 -20.65 11.28
CA ILE A 7 17.57 -21.38 12.46
C ILE A 7 18.22 -20.84 13.74
N THR A 8 19.52 -20.57 13.70
CA THR A 8 20.26 -20.02 14.86
C THR A 8 19.77 -18.61 15.19
N SER A 9 19.59 -17.75 14.18
CA SER A 9 19.08 -16.38 14.39
C SER A 9 17.66 -16.36 14.95
N LEU A 10 16.78 -17.25 14.48
CA LEU A 10 15.42 -17.40 15.01
C LEU A 10 15.43 -17.89 16.46
N ARG A 11 16.29 -18.85 16.81
CA ARG A 11 16.40 -19.36 18.18
C ARG A 11 16.88 -18.28 19.15
N THR A 12 17.87 -17.48 18.76
CA THR A 12 18.34 -16.34 19.58
C THR A 12 17.26 -15.27 19.74
N SER A 13 16.50 -14.99 18.68
CA SER A 13 15.40 -14.01 18.74
C SER A 13 14.28 -14.47 19.66
N LEU A 14 13.96 -15.78 19.65
CA LEU A 14 12.97 -16.38 20.54
C LEU A 14 13.42 -16.33 22.01
N GLN A 15 14.70 -16.60 22.28
CA GLN A 15 15.26 -16.51 23.64
C GLN A 15 15.22 -15.08 24.19
N HIS A 16 15.52 -14.08 23.36
CA HIS A 16 15.40 -12.68 23.76
C HIS A 16 13.95 -12.26 24.02
N ALA A 17 13.01 -12.72 23.19
CA ALA A 17 11.59 -12.49 23.43
C ALA A 17 11.13 -13.10 24.76
N GLN A 18 11.55 -14.34 25.06
CA GLN A 18 11.22 -15.00 26.33
C GLN A 18 11.78 -14.23 27.55
N ALA A 19 13.03 -13.77 27.48
CA ALA A 19 13.63 -12.99 28.57
C ALA A 19 12.89 -11.66 28.83
N ILE A 20 12.35 -11.03 27.78
CA ILE A 20 11.54 -9.80 27.90
C ILE A 20 10.20 -10.12 28.58
N VAL A 21 9.54 -11.21 28.18
CA VAL A 21 8.29 -11.70 28.76
C VAL A 21 8.48 -12.00 30.26
N ASP A 22 9.55 -12.71 30.63
CA ASP A 22 9.85 -13.05 32.03
C ASP A 22 10.20 -11.79 32.86
N SER A 23 10.88 -10.81 32.28
CA SER A 23 11.16 -9.53 32.93
C SER A 23 9.90 -8.66 33.08
N LEU A 24 8.91 -8.78 32.19
CA LEU A 24 7.63 -8.07 32.31
C LEU A 24 6.77 -8.70 33.39
N ALA A 25 6.70 -10.05 33.43
CA ALA A 25 5.98 -10.80 34.45
C ALA A 25 6.47 -10.50 35.87
N THR A 26 7.78 -10.31 36.04
CA THR A 26 8.40 -10.02 37.36
C THR A 26 8.31 -8.56 37.77
N LYS A 27 8.36 -7.60 36.83
CA LYS A 27 8.39 -6.17 37.15
C LYS A 27 7.01 -5.51 37.19
N ASN A 28 6.06 -5.99 36.40
CA ASN A 28 4.71 -5.43 36.31
C ASN A 28 3.66 -6.55 36.10
N PRO A 29 3.35 -7.31 37.16
CA PRO A 29 2.47 -8.49 37.06
C PRO A 29 1.05 -8.15 36.61
N GLU A 30 0.49 -7.00 37.02
CA GLU A 30 -0.86 -6.60 36.60
C GLU A 30 -0.96 -6.30 35.10
N LEU A 31 0.05 -5.61 34.54
CA LEU A 31 0.13 -5.35 33.09
C LEU A 31 0.41 -6.63 32.30
N PHE A 32 1.18 -7.56 32.88
CA PHE A 32 1.43 -8.86 32.29
C PHE A 32 0.13 -9.68 32.18
N ASP A 33 -0.66 -9.76 33.25
CA ASP A 33 -1.94 -10.47 33.24
C ASP A 33 -2.96 -9.84 32.30
N GLU A 34 -2.99 -8.50 32.20
CA GLU A 34 -3.84 -7.78 31.25
C GLU A 34 -3.45 -8.11 29.79
N ILE A 35 -2.15 -8.10 29.46
CA ILE A 35 -1.64 -8.45 28.14
C ILE A 35 -1.90 -9.93 27.82
N VAL A 36 -1.67 -10.86 28.77
CA VAL A 36 -1.91 -12.30 28.59
C VAL A 36 -3.40 -12.58 28.39
N SER A 37 -4.28 -11.89 29.10
CA SER A 37 -5.74 -12.02 28.93
C SER A 37 -6.25 -11.50 27.58
N ALA A 38 -5.52 -10.57 26.97
CA ALA A 38 -5.85 -9.95 25.68
C ALA A 38 -5.28 -10.72 24.47
N LEU A 39 -4.41 -11.71 24.69
CA LEU A 39 -3.89 -12.55 23.63
C LEU A 39 -4.92 -13.65 23.26
N PRO A 40 -5.21 -13.86 21.96
CA PRO A 40 -6.12 -14.91 21.54
C PRO A 40 -5.53 -16.29 21.87
N VAL A 41 -6.27 -17.11 22.60
CA VAL A 41 -5.91 -18.52 22.84
C VAL A 41 -5.87 -19.24 21.49
N PRO A 42 -4.71 -19.76 21.04
CA PRO A 42 -4.69 -20.54 19.80
C PRO A 42 -5.49 -21.83 20.00
N PRO A 43 -6.19 -22.33 18.96
CA PRO A 43 -6.84 -23.62 19.05
C PRO A 43 -5.77 -24.67 19.37
N LEU A 44 -5.96 -25.40 20.47
CA LEU A 44 -5.14 -26.53 20.86
C LEU A 44 -5.05 -27.49 19.66
N LEU A 45 -3.84 -27.66 19.12
CA LEU A 45 -3.50 -28.81 18.30
C LEU A 45 -3.55 -30.03 19.22
N SER A 46 -4.70 -30.69 19.28
CA SER A 46 -4.81 -32.00 19.90
C SER A 46 -3.95 -33.00 19.11
N ASP A 47 -2.97 -33.55 19.82
CA ASP A 47 -2.31 -34.84 19.62
C ASP A 47 -1.87 -35.23 18.20
N ARG A 48 -0.62 -34.89 17.89
CA ARG A 48 0.25 -35.77 17.09
C ARG A 48 1.54 -36.04 17.85
N SER A 49 1.48 -37.00 18.77
CA SER A 49 2.68 -37.67 19.27
C SER A 49 3.26 -38.54 18.15
N PHE A 50 4.44 -38.16 17.68
CA PHE A 50 5.31 -39.04 16.92
C PHE A 50 5.78 -40.17 17.84
N SER A 51 5.48 -41.41 17.46
CA SER A 51 5.98 -42.61 18.13
C SER A 51 7.28 -43.08 17.47
N ALA A 52 8.28 -43.39 18.29
CA ALA A 52 9.41 -44.27 17.98
C ALA A 52 9.95 -44.87 19.31
N PRO A 53 10.58 -46.06 19.32
CA PRO A 53 10.06 -47.17 20.12
C PRO A 53 10.90 -47.64 21.32
N SER A 54 10.22 -48.41 22.21
CA SER A 54 10.69 -49.53 23.07
C SER A 54 11.53 -49.24 24.34
N PRO A 55 11.64 -50.17 25.33
CA PRO A 55 10.81 -51.34 25.68
C PRO A 55 10.43 -51.41 27.19
N THR A 56 9.81 -52.54 27.56
CA THR A 56 9.70 -53.21 28.89
C THR A 56 8.50 -52.95 29.82
N ASN A 57 7.62 -53.96 29.84
CA ASN A 57 7.15 -54.74 31.00
C ASN A 57 6.49 -54.01 32.19
N GLN A 58 5.17 -54.18 32.37
CA GLN A 58 4.59 -55.21 33.24
C GLN A 58 3.05 -55.17 33.24
N SER A 59 2.49 -56.36 33.46
CA SER A 59 1.09 -56.74 33.66
C SER A 59 0.37 -55.96 34.75
N GLU A 60 -0.94 -55.73 34.60
CA GLU A 60 -1.96 -56.22 35.55
C GLU A 60 -3.39 -56.00 35.05
N SER A 61 -4.22 -57.01 35.31
CA SER A 61 -5.65 -57.13 35.02
C SER A 61 -6.50 -56.57 36.16
N ALA A 62 -7.65 -55.95 35.89
CA ALA A 62 -8.87 -56.06 36.72
C ALA A 62 -10.10 -55.36 36.09
N SER A 63 -11.10 -56.18 35.76
CA SER A 63 -12.55 -56.04 36.00
C SER A 63 -13.29 -54.68 35.97
N ALA A 64 -14.36 -54.69 35.15
CA ALA A 64 -15.69 -54.03 35.14
C ALA A 64 -16.27 -53.52 36.50
N PRO A 65 -17.41 -52.76 36.57
CA PRO A 65 -18.49 -52.65 35.58
C PRO A 65 -19.19 -51.28 35.38
N PHE A 66 -20.01 -51.22 34.33
CA PHE A 66 -21.03 -50.19 34.02
C PHE A 66 -22.24 -50.25 34.97
N PRO A 67 -23.01 -49.15 35.07
CA PRO A 67 -24.47 -49.23 35.15
C PRO A 67 -25.17 -48.50 34.00
N ALA A 68 -26.37 -49.00 33.70
CA ALA A 68 -27.32 -48.62 32.64
C ALA A 68 -28.03 -47.27 32.89
N PRO A 69 -28.90 -46.86 31.95
CA PRO A 69 -30.23 -46.45 32.39
C PRO A 69 -31.40 -47.07 31.61
N GLU A 70 -32.35 -47.49 32.43
CA GLU A 70 -33.82 -47.62 32.34
C GLU A 70 -34.57 -47.56 31.00
N SER A 71 -35.45 -48.55 30.90
CA SER A 71 -36.48 -48.83 29.92
C SER A 71 -37.79 -48.06 30.18
N LYS A 72 -38.54 -47.80 29.09
CA LYS A 72 -40.01 -47.82 29.09
C LYS A 72 -40.48 -48.53 27.81
N GLU A 73 -41.07 -49.71 27.99
CA GLU A 73 -41.93 -50.37 27.00
C GLU A 73 -43.33 -49.72 27.00
N PRO A 74 -44.18 -50.08 26.03
CA PRO A 74 -45.13 -51.15 26.35
C PRO A 74 -45.36 -52.20 25.24
N GLU A 75 -45.54 -53.43 25.72
CA GLU A 75 -46.53 -54.46 25.36
C GLU A 75 -46.50 -55.13 23.96
N ASN A 76 -46.28 -56.46 24.05
CA ASN A 76 -46.39 -57.49 23.03
C ASN A 76 -47.86 -57.80 22.67
N ASP A 77 -48.06 -58.32 21.46
CA ASP A 77 -48.92 -59.49 21.26
C ASP A 77 -48.39 -60.37 20.12
N GLU A 78 -48.30 -61.66 20.41
CA GLU A 78 -47.76 -62.72 19.54
C GLU A 78 -48.83 -63.41 18.65
N ASN A 79 -48.31 -64.08 17.61
CA ASN A 79 -48.78 -65.34 17.00
C ASN A 79 -49.95 -65.35 16.00
N SER A 80 -49.62 -65.67 14.74
CA SER A 80 -50.04 -66.93 14.11
C SER A 80 -49.25 -67.24 12.82
N VAL A 81 -49.16 -68.54 12.53
CA VAL A 81 -48.13 -69.23 11.73
C VAL A 81 -48.71 -69.81 10.43
N SER A 82 -47.82 -70.08 9.46
CA SER A 82 -47.90 -70.99 8.30
C SER A 82 -48.21 -70.31 6.95
N SER A 83 -47.58 -70.61 5.81
CA SER A 83 -46.73 -71.73 5.37
C SER A 83 -46.01 -71.34 4.06
N ALA A 84 -44.78 -71.83 3.82
CA ALA A 84 -44.29 -72.36 2.53
C ALA A 84 -42.74 -72.42 2.44
N SER A 85 -42.24 -73.66 2.49
CA SER A 85 -41.04 -74.24 1.88
C SER A 85 -40.02 -73.34 1.13
N THR A 86 -38.85 -73.20 1.76
CA THR A 86 -37.51 -73.56 1.24
C THR A 86 -37.19 -73.33 -0.25
N PHE A 87 -36.44 -72.27 -0.52
CA PHE A 87 -35.37 -72.27 -1.53
C PHE A 87 -34.15 -71.57 -0.92
N THR A 88 -33.15 -72.35 -0.50
CA THR A 88 -31.84 -71.83 -0.11
C THR A 88 -30.97 -71.74 -1.37
N PRO A 89 -30.60 -70.55 -1.88
CA PRO A 89 -29.48 -70.46 -2.81
C PRO A 89 -28.19 -70.65 -2.01
N ALA A 90 -27.25 -71.40 -2.56
CA ALA A 90 -25.92 -71.59 -1.97
C ALA A 90 -25.25 -70.22 -1.70
N PRO A 91 -24.46 -70.08 -0.62
CA PRO A 91 -23.75 -68.83 -0.36
C PRO A 91 -22.82 -68.52 -1.55
N MET A 92 -23.01 -67.36 -2.19
CA MET A 92 -22.04 -66.82 -3.16
C MET A 92 -20.69 -66.73 -2.46
N SER A 93 -19.63 -67.23 -3.10
CA SER A 93 -18.28 -67.05 -2.57
C SER A 93 -17.89 -65.57 -2.58
N GLU A 94 -17.11 -65.13 -1.59
CA GLU A 94 -16.61 -63.75 -1.48
C GLU A 94 -15.94 -63.24 -2.77
N ALA A 95 -15.38 -64.14 -3.59
CA ALA A 95 -14.79 -63.81 -4.88
C ALA A 95 -15.81 -63.35 -5.94
N ALA A 96 -17.03 -63.90 -5.94
CA ALA A 96 -18.11 -63.53 -6.86
C ALA A 96 -18.77 -62.20 -6.46
N ALA A 97 -18.92 -61.96 -5.15
CA ALA A 97 -19.36 -60.66 -4.64
C ALA A 97 -18.34 -59.56 -4.94
N GLY A 98 -17.04 -59.84 -4.74
CA GLY A 98 -15.97 -58.89 -5.01
C GLY A 98 -15.86 -58.46 -6.49
N THR A 99 -16.16 -59.36 -7.43
CA THR A 99 -16.13 -59.07 -8.87
C THR A 99 -17.33 -58.23 -9.31
N MET A 100 -18.55 -58.51 -8.83
CA MET A 100 -19.72 -57.65 -9.14
C MET A 100 -19.60 -56.24 -8.54
N PHE A 101 -19.02 -56.09 -7.33
CA PHE A 101 -18.75 -54.78 -6.74
C PHE A 101 -17.60 -54.03 -7.42
N ALA A 102 -16.67 -54.72 -8.08
CA ALA A 102 -15.60 -54.11 -8.87
C ALA A 102 -16.09 -53.68 -10.25
N GLU A 103 -16.94 -54.48 -10.91
CA GLU A 103 -17.57 -54.16 -12.20
C GLU A 103 -18.57 -53.00 -12.07
N SER A 104 -19.38 -52.97 -11.00
CA SER A 104 -20.27 -51.84 -10.68
C SER A 104 -19.48 -50.52 -10.48
N ARG A 105 -18.39 -50.56 -9.71
CA ARG A 105 -17.48 -49.41 -9.52
C ARG A 105 -16.67 -49.04 -10.77
N SER A 106 -16.54 -49.94 -11.74
CA SER A 106 -15.91 -49.68 -13.03
C SER A 106 -16.89 -48.97 -13.98
N MET A 107 -18.14 -49.43 -14.05
CA MET A 107 -19.18 -48.84 -14.88
C MET A 107 -19.57 -47.43 -14.40
N GLU A 108 -19.61 -47.19 -13.08
CA GLU A 108 -19.83 -45.84 -12.52
C GLU A 108 -18.68 -44.88 -12.85
N ARG A 109 -17.42 -45.35 -12.87
CA ARG A 109 -16.27 -44.54 -13.24
C ARG A 109 -16.27 -44.17 -14.72
N ASP A 110 -16.65 -45.09 -15.59
CA ASP A 110 -16.77 -44.83 -17.03
C ASP A 110 -17.93 -43.88 -17.36
N ALA A 111 -19.06 -44.00 -16.65
CA ALA A 111 -20.18 -43.06 -16.76
C ALA A 111 -19.80 -41.66 -16.24
N PHE A 112 -19.06 -41.59 -15.13
CA PHE A 112 -18.54 -40.34 -14.56
C PHE A 112 -17.53 -39.65 -15.50
N PHE A 113 -16.61 -40.42 -16.11
CA PHE A 113 -15.64 -39.88 -17.06
C PHE A 113 -16.31 -39.38 -18.35
N LYS A 114 -17.28 -40.14 -18.89
CA LYS A 114 -18.05 -39.71 -20.07
C LYS A 114 -18.91 -38.47 -19.79
N ALA A 115 -19.49 -38.35 -18.59
CA ALA A 115 -20.21 -37.15 -18.17
C ALA A 115 -19.31 -35.90 -18.04
N ARG A 116 -18.07 -36.06 -17.55
CA ARG A 116 -17.08 -34.97 -17.46
C ARG A 116 -16.61 -34.48 -18.84
N ILE A 117 -16.35 -35.41 -19.76
CA ILE A 117 -15.97 -35.08 -21.14
C ILE A 117 -17.14 -34.39 -21.86
N ALA A 118 -18.38 -34.87 -21.68
CA ALA A 118 -19.58 -34.24 -22.24
C ALA A 118 -19.86 -32.83 -21.65
N ALA A 119 -19.42 -32.57 -20.41
CA ALA A 119 -19.52 -31.26 -19.75
C ALA A 119 -18.35 -30.31 -20.05
N GLY A 120 -17.37 -30.71 -20.87
CA GLY A 120 -16.24 -29.87 -21.27
C GLY A 120 -15.25 -29.54 -20.13
N ILE A 121 -15.20 -30.37 -19.08
CA ILE A 121 -14.30 -30.19 -17.95
C ILE A 121 -12.92 -30.75 -18.34
N ASP A 122 -11.97 -29.85 -18.62
CA ASP A 122 -10.57 -30.17 -18.89
C ASP A 122 -9.80 -30.35 -17.57
N ASP A 123 -9.34 -31.57 -17.30
CA ASP A 123 -8.63 -31.96 -16.09
C ASP A 123 -7.24 -31.30 -15.97
N ASN A 124 -6.73 -30.69 -17.05
CA ASN A 124 -5.50 -29.89 -17.03
C ASN A 124 -5.75 -28.41 -16.68
N LYS A 125 -7.01 -27.99 -16.52
CA LYS A 125 -7.35 -26.67 -16.01
C LYS A 125 -7.43 -26.76 -14.49
N VAL A 126 -6.40 -26.25 -13.81
CA VAL A 126 -6.43 -26.05 -12.36
C VAL A 126 -7.58 -25.07 -12.07
N ILE A 127 -8.74 -25.60 -11.68
CA ILE A 127 -9.85 -24.78 -11.16
C ILE A 127 -9.46 -24.45 -9.72
N ASP A 128 -9.09 -23.19 -9.49
CA ASP A 128 -8.89 -22.67 -8.14
C ASP A 128 -10.22 -22.72 -7.38
N LEU A 129 -10.32 -23.66 -6.44
CA LEU A 129 -11.50 -23.90 -5.60
C LEU A 129 -11.50 -22.99 -4.34
N THR A 130 -10.60 -22.02 -4.23
CA THR A 130 -10.69 -21.03 -3.16
C THR A 130 -12.02 -20.26 -3.28
N PRO A 131 -12.81 -20.13 -2.19
CA PRO A 131 -14.02 -19.33 -2.23
C PRO A 131 -13.67 -17.90 -2.63
N LYS A 132 -14.09 -17.47 -3.82
CA LYS A 132 -13.83 -16.12 -4.30
C LYS A 132 -14.46 -15.12 -3.33
N VAL A 133 -13.62 -14.32 -2.68
CA VAL A 133 -14.09 -13.32 -1.70
C VAL A 133 -15.05 -12.37 -2.40
N ASP A 134 -16.28 -12.25 -1.88
CA ASP A 134 -17.20 -11.20 -2.31
C ASP A 134 -16.72 -9.86 -1.76
N CYS A 135 -15.78 -9.26 -2.50
CA CYS A 135 -15.14 -8.00 -2.16
C CYS A 135 -16.14 -6.89 -1.89
N LYS A 136 -17.29 -6.89 -2.60
CA LYS A 136 -18.32 -5.86 -2.42
C LYS A 136 -18.99 -6.02 -1.07
N LYS A 137 -19.46 -7.22 -0.76
CA LYS A 137 -20.16 -7.52 0.49
C LYS A 137 -19.29 -7.29 1.72
N GLU A 138 -18.02 -7.71 1.67
CA GLU A 138 -17.10 -7.51 2.79
C GLU A 138 -16.80 -6.02 3.04
N VAL A 139 -16.62 -5.23 1.97
CA VAL A 139 -16.41 -3.78 2.10
C VAL A 139 -17.68 -3.06 2.56
N GLU A 140 -18.87 -3.43 2.09
CA GLU A 140 -20.15 -2.86 2.55
C GLU A 140 -20.41 -3.15 4.03
N ARG A 141 -20.01 -4.33 4.53
CA ARG A 141 -20.06 -4.64 5.96
C ARG A 141 -19.07 -3.77 6.73
N ALA A 142 -17.84 -3.64 6.23
CA ALA A 142 -16.79 -2.85 6.85
C ALA A 142 -17.11 -1.35 6.90
N GLU A 143 -17.74 -0.80 5.86
CA GLU A 143 -18.17 0.60 5.78
C GLU A 143 -19.15 0.96 6.90
N LYS A 144 -20.08 0.05 7.24
CA LYS A 144 -21.02 0.23 8.36
C LYS A 144 -20.32 0.31 9.72
N ALA A 145 -19.14 -0.31 9.85
CA ALA A 145 -18.30 -0.20 11.04
C ALA A 145 -17.39 1.06 11.01
N GLY A 146 -17.56 1.93 10.01
CA GLY A 146 -16.87 3.20 9.89
C GLY A 146 -15.45 3.10 9.31
N PRO A 147 -14.65 4.18 9.42
CA PRO A 147 -13.33 4.26 8.80
C PRO A 147 -12.38 3.15 9.28
N ILE A 148 -12.45 2.79 10.58
CA ILE A 148 -11.62 1.74 11.16
C ILE A 148 -12.02 0.35 10.64
N GLY A 149 -13.32 0.12 10.42
CA GLY A 149 -13.82 -1.09 9.77
C GLY A 149 -13.20 -1.30 8.39
N LEU A 150 -13.11 -0.22 7.60
CA LEU A 150 -12.45 -0.24 6.29
C LEU A 150 -10.94 -0.58 6.41
N VAL A 151 -10.24 -0.04 7.41
CA VAL A 151 -8.83 -0.41 7.64
C VAL A 151 -8.70 -1.89 8.02
N ASN A 152 -9.61 -2.41 8.84
CA ASN A 152 -9.57 -3.80 9.29
C ASN A 152 -9.86 -4.79 8.16
N VAL A 153 -10.84 -4.51 7.30
CA VAL A 153 -11.11 -5.39 6.14
C VAL A 153 -9.95 -5.37 5.14
N MET A 154 -9.27 -4.24 4.99
CA MET A 154 -8.04 -4.16 4.19
C MET A 154 -6.91 -5.01 4.78
N LYS A 155 -6.76 -5.06 6.11
CA LYS A 155 -5.80 -5.95 6.79
C LYS A 155 -6.16 -7.43 6.64
N LEU A 156 -7.46 -7.74 6.63
CA LEU A 156 -7.96 -9.12 6.54
C LEU A 156 -7.76 -9.72 5.15
N TYR A 157 -7.92 -8.92 4.09
CA TYR A 157 -7.82 -9.38 2.70
C TYR A 157 -6.73 -8.65 1.90
N PRO A 158 -5.45 -8.73 2.31
CA PRO A 158 -4.37 -7.95 1.71
C PRO A 158 -4.05 -8.32 0.25
N GLU A 159 -4.44 -9.51 -0.20
CA GLU A 159 -4.24 -9.98 -1.59
C GLU A 159 -5.40 -9.63 -2.52
N GLU A 160 -6.57 -9.31 -1.95
CA GLU A 160 -7.78 -9.07 -2.72
C GLU A 160 -7.81 -7.63 -3.24
N GLU A 161 -7.32 -7.41 -4.46
CA GLU A 161 -7.33 -6.12 -5.15
C GLU A 161 -8.69 -5.41 -5.03
N GLY A 162 -9.76 -6.18 -5.19
CA GLY A 162 -11.11 -5.66 -5.14
C GLY A 162 -11.52 -5.11 -3.77
N VAL A 163 -11.04 -5.69 -2.67
CA VAL A 163 -11.23 -5.16 -1.32
C VAL A 163 -10.41 -3.90 -1.15
N GLN A 164 -9.12 -3.96 -1.50
CA GLN A 164 -8.20 -2.84 -1.32
C GLN A 164 -8.65 -1.59 -2.07
N ARG A 165 -8.94 -1.72 -3.37
CA ARG A 165 -9.35 -0.59 -4.22
C ARG A 165 -10.66 0.05 -3.74
N ARG A 166 -11.66 -0.77 -3.37
CA ARG A 166 -12.97 -0.26 -2.91
C ARG A 166 -12.84 0.46 -1.57
N SER A 167 -12.10 -0.12 -0.62
CA SER A 167 -11.87 0.49 0.69
C SER A 167 -11.09 1.79 0.57
N LEU A 168 -10.01 1.84 -0.22
CA LEU A 168 -9.25 3.06 -0.45
C LEU A 168 -10.12 4.17 -1.05
N ARG A 169 -10.98 3.85 -2.02
CA ARG A 169 -11.91 4.82 -2.61
C ARG A 169 -12.85 5.43 -1.56
N LEU A 170 -13.37 4.63 -0.63
CA LEU A 170 -14.22 5.10 0.47
C LEU A 170 -13.42 5.90 1.53
N LEU A 171 -12.14 5.59 1.71
CA LEU A 171 -11.25 6.31 2.62
C LEU A 171 -10.80 7.69 2.09
N ILE A 172 -10.92 7.97 0.80
CA ILE A 172 -10.58 9.30 0.23
C ILE A 172 -11.37 10.43 0.89
N PRO A 173 -12.72 10.45 0.90
CA PRO A 173 -13.45 11.53 1.56
C PRO A 173 -13.19 11.58 3.07
N LEU A 174 -13.02 10.42 3.72
CA LEU A 174 -12.79 10.33 5.16
C LEU A 174 -11.42 10.91 5.57
N SER A 175 -10.37 10.65 4.80
CA SER A 175 -9.01 11.18 5.04
C SER A 175 -8.91 12.70 4.86
N LYS A 176 -9.87 13.34 4.18
CA LYS A 176 -9.93 14.80 4.09
C LYS A 176 -10.38 15.46 5.40
N ILE A 177 -11.08 14.73 6.27
CA ILE A 177 -11.61 15.27 7.53
C ILE A 177 -10.46 15.44 8.53
N PRO A 178 -10.15 16.65 9.03
CA PRO A 178 -9.01 16.88 9.93
C PRO A 178 -9.01 15.97 11.16
N ALA A 179 -10.16 15.81 11.81
CA ALA A 179 -10.31 14.94 12.99
C ALA A 179 -10.04 13.45 12.70
N ALA A 180 -10.22 12.99 11.46
CA ALA A 180 -10.04 11.58 11.11
C ALA A 180 -8.59 11.23 10.76
N ARG A 181 -7.74 12.20 10.39
CA ARG A 181 -6.36 11.94 9.93
C ARG A 181 -5.50 11.28 11.00
N SER A 182 -5.50 11.87 12.19
CA SER A 182 -4.74 11.34 13.32
C SER A 182 -5.24 9.94 13.72
N THR A 183 -6.57 9.75 13.79
CA THR A 183 -7.17 8.44 14.08
C THR A 183 -6.76 7.39 13.06
N LEU A 184 -6.96 7.65 11.76
CA LEU A 184 -6.61 6.71 10.69
C LEU A 184 -5.10 6.36 10.68
N GLY A 185 -4.25 7.36 10.91
CA GLY A 185 -2.81 7.18 11.07
C GLY A 185 -2.43 6.31 12.27
N GLY A 186 -3.08 6.54 13.41
CA GLY A 186 -2.93 5.78 14.66
C GLY A 186 -3.35 4.31 14.53
N TYR A 187 -4.43 4.03 13.79
CA TYR A 187 -4.88 2.65 13.51
C TYR A 187 -4.03 1.91 12.46
N GLY A 188 -2.96 2.55 11.98
CA GLY A 188 -1.97 1.93 11.09
C GLY A 188 -2.34 1.95 9.61
N LEU A 189 -3.27 2.83 9.18
CA LEU A 189 -3.66 2.92 7.77
C LEU A 189 -2.46 3.20 6.86
N ILE A 190 -1.49 4.01 7.29
CA ILE A 190 -0.26 4.29 6.50
C ILE A 190 0.51 3.00 6.17
N THR A 191 0.66 2.10 7.15
CA THR A 191 1.33 0.81 6.96
C THR A 191 0.53 -0.13 6.06
N VAL A 192 -0.79 -0.13 6.20
CA VAL A 192 -1.70 -0.88 5.33
C VAL A 192 -1.56 -0.39 3.88
N ILE A 193 -1.60 0.92 3.65
CA ILE A 193 -1.44 1.48 2.30
C ILE A 193 -0.07 1.13 1.72
N SER A 194 1.02 1.25 2.49
CA SER A 194 2.35 0.83 2.01
C SER A 194 2.37 -0.65 1.57
N THR A 195 1.68 -1.53 2.32
CA THR A 195 1.55 -2.94 1.96
C THR A 195 0.73 -3.14 0.68
N VAL A 196 -0.41 -2.45 0.56
CA VAL A 196 -1.28 -2.49 -0.63
C VAL A 196 -0.52 -2.04 -1.86
N LEU A 197 0.18 -0.92 -1.76
CA LEU A 197 0.97 -0.36 -2.83
C LEU A 197 2.04 -1.36 -3.28
N LYS A 198 2.87 -1.87 -2.35
CA LYS A 198 3.93 -2.85 -2.65
C LYS A 198 3.42 -4.11 -3.38
N ARG A 199 2.21 -4.55 -3.08
CA ARG A 199 1.58 -5.73 -3.69
C ARG A 199 0.96 -5.44 -5.06
N HIS A 200 0.23 -4.33 -5.15
CA HIS A 200 -0.66 -4.08 -6.28
C HIS A 200 -0.13 -3.05 -7.28
N TYR A 201 1.12 -2.58 -7.15
CA TYR A 201 1.73 -1.60 -8.06
C TYR A 201 1.51 -1.91 -9.52
N LYS A 202 1.68 -3.16 -9.94
CA LYS A 202 1.58 -3.56 -11.35
C LYS A 202 0.21 -4.06 -11.76
N SER A 203 -0.63 -4.42 -10.78
CA SER A 203 -1.91 -5.09 -11.03
C SER A 203 -3.10 -4.14 -10.97
N SER A 204 -2.98 -2.99 -10.28
CA SER A 204 -4.10 -2.06 -10.10
C SER A 204 -3.62 -0.61 -9.95
N GLU A 205 -3.78 0.13 -11.05
CA GLU A 205 -3.65 1.59 -11.07
C GLU A 205 -4.57 2.25 -10.04
N GLY A 206 -5.78 1.70 -9.84
CA GLY A 206 -6.73 2.22 -8.87
C GLY A 206 -6.23 2.11 -7.42
N CYS A 207 -5.59 1.00 -7.06
CA CYS A 207 -4.96 0.86 -5.73
C CYS A 207 -3.84 1.90 -5.54
N CYS A 208 -3.02 2.12 -6.58
CA CYS A 208 -1.95 3.10 -6.54
C CYS A 208 -2.47 4.52 -6.40
N HIS A 209 -3.37 4.92 -7.30
CA HIS A 209 -3.93 6.26 -7.32
C HIS A 209 -4.66 6.58 -6.01
N PHE A 210 -5.58 5.72 -5.59
CA PHE A 210 -6.36 5.96 -4.37
C PHE A 210 -5.49 5.89 -3.10
N GLY A 211 -4.52 4.97 -3.07
CA GLY A 211 -3.56 4.87 -1.96
C GLY A 211 -2.75 6.16 -1.79
N ILE A 212 -2.17 6.66 -2.88
CA ILE A 212 -1.40 7.92 -2.87
C ILE A 212 -2.28 9.11 -2.50
N ARG A 213 -3.50 9.19 -3.04
CA ARG A 213 -4.46 10.24 -2.65
C ARG A 213 -4.76 10.22 -1.15
N VAL A 214 -4.99 9.05 -0.56
CA VAL A 214 -5.25 8.93 0.88
C VAL A 214 -4.02 9.34 1.68
N LEU A 215 -2.81 8.90 1.30
CA LEU A 215 -1.56 9.34 1.95
C LEU A 215 -1.39 10.87 1.90
N SER A 216 -1.67 11.48 0.74
CA SER A 216 -1.63 12.93 0.55
C SER A 216 -2.55 13.66 1.54
N ASN A 217 -3.79 13.18 1.68
CA ASN A 217 -4.76 13.76 2.62
C ASN A 217 -4.33 13.57 4.08
N LEU A 218 -3.82 12.38 4.45
CA LEU A 218 -3.36 12.09 5.81
C LEU A 218 -2.16 12.94 6.23
N ALA A 219 -1.30 13.33 5.28
CA ALA A 219 -0.16 14.22 5.53
C ALA A 219 -0.56 15.69 5.72
N PHE A 220 -1.75 16.11 5.26
CA PHE A 220 -2.14 17.51 5.33
C PHE A 220 -2.39 17.92 6.80
N SER A 221 -1.67 18.94 7.26
CA SER A 221 -1.77 19.52 8.62
C SER A 221 -1.63 18.52 9.79
N ASP A 222 -0.97 17.37 9.60
CA ASP A 222 -0.76 16.35 10.65
C ASP A 222 0.71 15.91 10.68
N ASN A 223 1.46 16.42 11.66
CA ASN A 223 2.92 16.25 11.70
C ASN A 223 3.36 14.81 11.99
N ASP A 224 2.58 14.06 12.78
CA ASP A 224 2.89 12.65 13.08
C ASP A 224 2.71 11.79 11.83
N ASN A 225 1.61 12.01 11.10
CA ASN A 225 1.40 11.35 9.82
C ASN A 225 2.46 11.76 8.78
N LYS A 226 2.83 13.04 8.69
CA LYS A 226 3.92 13.48 7.79
C LYS A 226 5.22 12.75 8.07
N ALA A 227 5.60 12.62 9.34
CA ALA A 227 6.83 11.92 9.73
C ALA A 227 6.76 10.43 9.36
N LYS A 228 5.63 9.78 9.68
CA LYS A 228 5.42 8.34 9.42
C LYS A 228 5.38 8.02 7.92
N ILE A 229 4.68 8.83 7.13
CA ILE A 229 4.61 8.68 5.67
C ILE A 229 5.98 8.93 5.04
N GLY A 230 6.69 9.99 5.45
CA GLY A 230 8.04 10.28 4.95
C GLY A 230 9.02 9.13 5.16
N GLN A 231 8.92 8.42 6.29
CA GLN A 231 9.77 7.27 6.58
C GLN A 231 9.34 5.99 5.86
N LEU A 232 8.04 5.68 5.86
CA LEU A 232 7.54 4.35 5.46
C LEU A 232 7.02 4.26 4.02
N ALA A 233 6.52 5.37 3.47
CA ALA A 233 5.72 5.38 2.23
C ALA A 233 6.19 6.41 1.20
N LEU A 234 7.26 7.16 1.44
CA LEU A 234 7.81 8.08 0.43
C LEU A 234 8.27 7.32 -0.82
N ASP A 235 9.04 6.24 -0.67
CA ASP A 235 9.51 5.43 -1.81
C ASP A 235 8.35 4.78 -2.56
N ASP A 236 7.25 4.52 -1.85
CA ASP A 236 6.02 4.03 -2.43
C ASP A 236 5.40 5.12 -3.33
N ILE A 237 5.21 6.34 -2.84
CA ILE A 237 4.69 7.47 -3.65
C ILE A 237 5.54 7.68 -4.92
N LEU A 238 6.87 7.70 -4.78
CA LEU A 238 7.79 7.89 -5.90
C LEU A 238 7.73 6.74 -6.92
N ARG A 239 7.60 5.50 -6.45
CA ARG A 239 7.41 4.35 -7.33
C ARG A 239 6.09 4.42 -8.09
N GLY A 240 5.01 4.88 -7.44
CA GLY A 240 3.72 5.07 -8.09
C GLY A 240 3.81 6.05 -9.26
N MET A 241 4.53 7.17 -9.08
CA MET A 241 4.79 8.12 -10.17
C MET A 241 5.51 7.47 -11.35
N LYS A 242 6.50 6.61 -11.07
CA LYS A 242 7.28 5.92 -12.10
C LYS A 242 6.51 4.82 -12.82
N GLU A 243 5.64 4.09 -12.13
CA GLU A 243 4.87 2.99 -12.70
C GLU A 243 3.72 3.48 -13.58
N TYR A 244 3.14 4.64 -13.23
CA TYR A 244 2.01 5.23 -13.95
C TYR A 244 2.32 6.64 -14.46
N PRO A 245 3.34 6.80 -15.34
CA PRO A 245 3.77 8.10 -15.82
C PRO A 245 2.62 8.83 -16.53
N GLY A 246 1.82 8.14 -17.34
CA GLY A 246 0.72 8.73 -18.11
C GLY A 246 -0.53 9.13 -17.31
N ASN A 247 -0.67 8.75 -16.03
CA ASN A 247 -1.85 9.13 -15.23
C ASN A 247 -1.65 10.50 -14.58
N VAL A 248 -2.21 11.54 -15.23
CA VAL A 248 -2.19 12.94 -14.76
C VAL A 248 -2.67 13.10 -13.31
N ASP A 249 -3.77 12.45 -12.93
CA ASP A 249 -4.33 12.62 -11.58
C ASP A 249 -3.45 11.98 -10.51
N LEU A 250 -2.87 10.81 -10.79
CA LEU A 250 -1.91 10.17 -9.91
C LEU A 250 -0.65 11.03 -9.75
N GLN A 251 -0.10 11.58 -10.85
CA GLN A 251 1.07 12.47 -10.79
C GLN A 251 0.76 13.70 -9.92
N CYS A 252 -0.39 14.35 -10.13
CA CYS A 252 -0.80 15.50 -9.32
C CYS A 252 -0.98 15.15 -7.84
N ASP A 253 -1.57 14.00 -7.53
CA ASP A 253 -1.80 13.56 -6.15
C ASP A 253 -0.51 13.17 -5.44
N ALA A 254 0.41 12.53 -6.15
CA ALA A 254 1.74 12.20 -5.66
C ALA A 254 2.53 13.48 -5.35
N MET A 255 2.57 14.44 -6.28
CA MET A 255 3.23 15.72 -6.05
C MET A 255 2.55 16.53 -4.93
N SER A 256 1.22 16.46 -4.80
CA SER A 256 0.51 17.05 -3.65
C SER A 256 0.93 16.40 -2.33
N ALA A 257 1.14 15.07 -2.32
CA ALA A 257 1.67 14.37 -1.16
C ALA A 257 3.08 14.85 -0.83
N LEU A 258 3.96 15.02 -1.83
CA LEU A 258 5.31 15.59 -1.63
C LEU A 258 5.24 17.00 -1.02
N CYS A 259 4.36 17.88 -1.52
CA CYS A 259 4.16 19.21 -0.93
C CYS A 259 3.75 19.12 0.55
N ASN A 260 2.73 18.31 0.86
CA ASN A 260 2.21 18.16 2.22
C ASN A 260 3.27 17.58 3.17
N LEU A 261 4.06 16.61 2.70
CA LEU A 261 5.15 16.01 3.48
C LEU A 261 6.29 16.98 3.73
N GLY A 262 6.60 17.87 2.78
CA GLY A 262 7.69 18.83 2.87
C GLY A 262 7.35 20.08 3.67
N HIS A 263 6.06 20.43 3.78
CA HIS A 263 5.60 21.59 4.52
C HIS A 263 6.03 21.51 6.00
N GLU A 264 6.87 22.48 6.42
CA GLU A 264 7.46 22.59 7.76
C GLU A 264 8.26 21.34 8.22
N SER A 265 8.78 20.55 7.28
CA SER A 265 9.58 19.36 7.60
C SER A 265 10.87 19.28 6.78
N ASP A 266 11.96 19.83 7.32
CA ASP A 266 13.28 19.75 6.69
C ASP A 266 13.82 18.33 6.61
N THR A 267 13.40 17.46 7.53
CA THR A 267 13.69 16.02 7.46
C THR A 267 13.07 15.41 6.20
N ASN A 268 11.78 15.66 5.94
CA ASN A 268 11.12 15.11 4.76
C ASN A 268 11.65 15.74 3.46
N LYS A 269 11.94 17.05 3.43
CA LYS A 269 12.58 17.68 2.26
C LYS A 269 13.92 17.02 1.93
N ARG A 270 14.76 16.74 2.94
CA ARG A 270 16.03 16.01 2.77
C ARG A 270 15.83 14.58 2.28
N LEU A 271 14.83 13.86 2.81
CA LEU A 271 14.47 12.51 2.34
C LEU A 271 14.03 12.51 0.88
N MET A 272 13.21 13.47 0.46
CA MET A 272 12.81 13.60 -0.96
C MET A 272 14.02 13.88 -1.86
N ALA A 273 14.90 14.78 -1.45
CA ALA A 273 16.11 15.09 -2.21
C ALA A 273 17.06 13.87 -2.33
N SER A 274 17.17 13.03 -1.30
CA SER A 274 18.06 11.86 -1.33
C SER A 274 17.45 10.63 -2.02
N ARG A 275 16.11 10.48 -2.00
CA ARG A 275 15.40 9.30 -2.55
C ARG A 275 14.88 9.47 -3.98
N GLY A 276 15.30 10.53 -4.69
CA GLY A 276 14.92 10.74 -6.09
C GLY A 276 13.56 11.43 -6.28
N GLY A 277 13.07 12.14 -5.25
CA GLY A 277 11.84 12.92 -5.36
C GLY A 277 11.93 14.05 -6.38
N VAL A 278 13.08 14.72 -6.49
CA VAL A 278 13.32 15.74 -7.51
C VAL A 278 13.22 15.12 -8.91
N ALA A 279 14.00 14.06 -9.18
CA ALA A 279 13.96 13.35 -10.46
C ALA A 279 12.54 12.90 -10.84
N SER A 280 11.79 12.34 -9.91
CA SER A 280 10.40 11.88 -10.18
C SER A 280 9.46 13.04 -10.58
N VAL A 281 9.64 14.23 -10.00
CA VAL A 281 8.87 15.42 -10.39
C VAL A 281 9.27 15.90 -11.79
N LEU A 282 10.57 15.86 -12.12
CA LEU A 282 11.06 16.26 -13.44
C LEU A 282 10.60 15.29 -14.53
N ASP A 283 10.63 13.98 -14.27
CA ASP A 283 10.09 12.96 -15.17
C ASP A 283 8.60 13.23 -15.45
N ALA A 284 7.82 13.60 -14.42
CA ALA A 284 6.40 13.95 -14.59
C ALA A 284 6.21 15.23 -15.41
N MET A 285 7.09 16.24 -15.26
CA MET A 285 7.06 17.45 -16.09
C MET A 285 7.38 17.14 -17.56
N GLU A 286 8.32 16.24 -17.82
CA GLU A 286 8.71 15.83 -19.17
C GLU A 286 7.63 14.97 -19.85
N GLU A 287 7.02 14.04 -19.13
CA GLU A 287 5.92 13.23 -19.66
C GLU A 287 4.69 14.10 -20.00
N HIS A 288 4.43 15.14 -19.21
CA HIS A 288 3.23 15.98 -19.31
C HIS A 288 3.54 17.43 -19.69
N LEU A 289 4.38 17.64 -20.70
CA LEU A 289 4.75 18.99 -21.19
C LEU A 289 3.54 19.87 -21.53
N GLY A 290 2.46 19.28 -22.05
CA GLY A 290 1.23 19.99 -22.42
C GLY A 290 0.22 20.21 -21.29
N SER A 291 0.45 19.65 -20.09
CA SER A 291 -0.53 19.71 -19.00
C SER A 291 -0.18 20.81 -18.00
N VAL A 292 -0.84 21.96 -18.12
CA VAL A 292 -0.72 23.06 -17.14
C VAL A 292 -0.91 22.58 -15.70
N LYS A 293 -1.83 21.62 -15.48
CA LYS A 293 -2.13 21.07 -14.17
C LYS A 293 -0.91 20.37 -13.56
N VAL A 294 -0.19 19.55 -14.35
CA VAL A 294 1.03 18.86 -13.90
C VAL A 294 2.16 19.85 -13.72
N GLN A 295 2.37 20.75 -14.68
CA GLN A 295 3.45 21.75 -14.60
C GLN A 295 3.30 22.65 -13.37
N ARG A 296 2.10 23.17 -13.10
CA ARG A 296 1.81 24.00 -11.92
C ARG A 296 2.07 23.23 -10.62
N GLN A 297 1.59 21.99 -10.54
CA GLN A 297 1.78 21.15 -9.36
C GLN A 297 3.26 20.78 -9.15
N ALA A 298 4.00 20.56 -10.23
CA ALA A 298 5.43 20.28 -10.21
C ALA A 298 6.24 21.50 -9.73
N CYS A 299 5.93 22.71 -10.22
CA CYS A 299 6.53 23.95 -9.70
C CYS A 299 6.29 24.11 -8.20
N TRP A 300 5.08 23.80 -7.71
CA TRP A 300 4.78 23.85 -6.27
C TRP A 300 5.56 22.79 -5.46
N ALA A 301 5.74 21.57 -6.01
CA ALA A 301 6.54 20.53 -5.39
C ALA A 301 8.03 20.91 -5.32
N LEU A 302 8.60 21.40 -6.43
CA LEU A 302 10.00 21.85 -6.48
C LEU A 302 10.24 23.06 -5.57
N LEU A 303 9.30 24.00 -5.51
CA LEU A 303 9.29 25.09 -4.53
C LEU A 303 9.44 24.56 -3.10
N THR A 304 8.60 23.58 -2.74
CA THR A 304 8.58 23.01 -1.39
C THR A 304 9.87 22.29 -1.05
N VAL A 305 10.38 21.47 -1.99
CA VAL A 305 11.63 20.72 -1.81
C VAL A 305 12.82 21.66 -1.68
N ALA A 306 12.90 22.71 -2.51
CA ALA A 306 14.00 23.69 -2.49
C ALA A 306 14.09 24.54 -1.22
N GLY A 307 13.18 24.38 -0.24
CA GLY A 307 13.16 25.16 0.99
C GLY A 307 14.30 24.93 2.00
N ASN A 308 15.38 24.23 1.64
CA ASN A 308 16.65 24.18 2.39
C ASN A 308 17.84 24.05 1.44
N GLU A 309 19.05 24.39 1.90
CA GLU A 309 20.26 24.45 1.05
C GLU A 309 20.59 23.13 0.33
N VAL A 310 20.53 21.99 1.04
CA VAL A 310 20.90 20.68 0.47
C VAL A 310 19.92 20.29 -0.63
N ALA A 311 18.62 20.48 -0.39
CA ALA A 311 17.58 20.17 -1.35
C ALA A 311 17.57 21.17 -2.52
N ALA A 312 17.86 22.46 -2.29
CA ALA A 312 18.04 23.46 -3.33
C ALA A 312 19.19 23.10 -4.29
N LYS A 313 20.34 22.64 -3.75
CA LYS A 313 21.45 22.12 -4.57
C LYS A 313 21.00 20.95 -5.42
N ARG A 314 20.21 20.03 -4.85
CA ARG A 314 19.69 18.88 -5.57
C ARG A 314 18.74 19.27 -6.70
N VAL A 315 17.82 20.21 -6.45
CA VAL A 315 16.92 20.74 -7.48
C VAL A 315 17.72 21.33 -8.65
N ALA A 316 18.79 22.07 -8.37
CA ALA A 316 19.65 22.62 -9.42
C ALA A 316 20.45 21.53 -10.17
N SER A 317 21.07 20.57 -9.45
CA SER A 317 21.89 19.52 -10.07
C SER A 317 21.10 18.60 -10.97
N ASP A 318 19.84 18.34 -10.63
CA ASP A 318 18.98 17.43 -11.38
C ASP A 318 18.29 18.12 -12.58
N GLY A 319 18.55 19.41 -12.81
CA GLY A 319 17.99 20.17 -13.95
C GLY A 319 16.69 20.91 -13.66
N GLY A 320 16.25 20.98 -12.40
CA GLY A 320 14.98 21.60 -12.01
C GLY A 320 14.86 23.08 -12.32
N VAL A 321 15.97 23.84 -12.34
CA VAL A 321 15.96 25.25 -12.77
C VAL A 321 15.51 25.37 -14.23
N GLY A 322 16.06 24.54 -15.11
CA GLY A 322 15.67 24.54 -16.53
C GLY A 322 14.23 24.12 -16.74
N ALA A 323 13.78 23.07 -16.03
CA ALA A 323 12.41 22.59 -16.11
C ALA A 323 11.39 23.65 -15.65
N VAL A 324 11.65 24.35 -14.53
CA VAL A 324 10.78 25.43 -14.05
C VAL A 324 10.72 26.58 -15.06
N LEU A 325 11.86 27.00 -15.61
CA LEU A 325 11.89 28.06 -16.61
C LEU A 325 11.13 27.66 -17.90
N ALA A 326 11.31 26.43 -18.36
CA ALA A 326 10.58 25.91 -19.52
C ALA A 326 9.07 25.88 -19.28
N ALA A 327 8.62 25.42 -18.10
CA ALA A 327 7.21 25.44 -17.72
C ALA A 327 6.65 26.87 -17.70
N MET A 328 7.38 27.82 -17.12
CA MET A 328 6.98 29.23 -17.07
C MET A 328 6.89 29.85 -18.47
N VAL A 329 7.78 29.49 -19.40
CA VAL A 329 7.71 29.96 -20.79
C VAL A 329 6.52 29.34 -21.52
N ASN A 330 6.31 28.03 -21.40
CA ASN A 330 5.22 27.32 -22.08
C ASN A 330 3.83 27.75 -21.58
N PHE A 331 3.73 28.12 -20.31
CA PHE A 331 2.48 28.51 -19.66
C PHE A 331 2.54 29.94 -19.14
N ALA A 332 2.96 30.87 -20.01
CA ALA A 332 3.12 32.28 -19.67
C ALA A 332 1.83 32.96 -19.20
N ALA A 333 0.65 32.48 -19.62
CA ALA A 333 -0.65 33.02 -19.22
C ALA A 333 -1.18 32.48 -17.87
N GLU A 334 -0.48 31.54 -17.24
CA GLU A 334 -0.97 30.83 -16.05
C GLU A 334 -0.36 31.44 -14.78
N GLY A 335 -1.05 32.40 -14.17
CA GLY A 335 -0.55 33.20 -13.05
C GLY A 335 -0.02 32.39 -11.87
N ASP A 336 -0.77 31.37 -11.42
CA ASP A 336 -0.35 30.50 -10.32
C ASP A 336 0.96 29.77 -10.63
N LEU A 337 1.12 29.30 -11.87
CA LEU A 337 2.34 28.62 -12.31
C LEU A 337 3.52 29.58 -12.32
N GLN A 338 3.32 30.83 -12.77
CA GLN A 338 4.35 31.86 -12.71
C GLN A 338 4.77 32.15 -11.25
N GLY A 339 3.80 32.30 -10.34
CA GLY A 339 4.06 32.53 -8.92
C GLY A 339 4.87 31.40 -8.28
N PHE A 340 4.43 30.15 -8.46
CA PHE A 340 5.14 28.99 -7.92
C PHE A 340 6.52 28.80 -8.56
N GLY A 341 6.64 29.01 -9.87
CA GLY A 341 7.91 28.93 -10.58
C GLY A 341 8.93 29.95 -10.08
N LEU A 342 8.54 31.21 -9.96
CA LEU A 342 9.39 32.28 -9.41
C LEU A 342 9.81 31.99 -7.99
N TRP A 343 8.89 31.53 -7.15
CA TRP A 343 9.22 31.20 -5.77
C TRP A 343 10.16 29.99 -5.69
N ALA A 344 9.99 28.97 -6.53
CA ALA A 344 10.94 27.87 -6.61
C ALA A 344 12.35 28.35 -6.98
N LEU A 345 12.46 29.24 -7.96
CA LEU A 345 13.74 29.86 -8.36
C LEU A 345 14.34 30.72 -7.25
N CYS A 346 13.53 31.47 -6.49
CA CYS A 346 13.99 32.17 -5.29
C CYS A 346 14.60 31.20 -4.30
N ASN A 347 13.88 30.13 -3.92
CA ASN A 347 14.37 29.15 -2.96
C ASN A 347 15.72 28.54 -3.39
N VAL A 348 15.87 28.21 -4.69
CA VAL A 348 17.15 27.73 -5.23
C VAL A 348 18.24 28.81 -5.13
N ALA A 349 17.95 30.05 -5.54
CA ALA A 349 18.92 31.14 -5.52
C ALA A 349 19.35 31.54 -4.10
N TYR A 350 18.47 31.44 -3.10
CA TYR A 350 18.81 31.67 -1.69
C TYR A 350 19.62 30.53 -1.06
N GLY A 351 19.68 29.36 -1.69
CA GLY A 351 20.47 28.23 -1.19
C GLY A 351 21.98 28.51 -1.15
N SER A 352 22.54 29.23 -2.12
CA SER A 352 23.94 29.70 -2.08
C SER A 352 24.24 30.73 -3.17
N ASP A 353 25.37 31.43 -3.08
CA ASP A 353 25.85 32.34 -4.12
C ASP A 353 26.22 31.62 -5.43
N ALA A 354 26.67 30.36 -5.37
CA ALA A 354 26.89 29.54 -6.56
C ALA A 354 25.57 29.25 -7.27
N LEU A 355 24.52 28.89 -6.52
CA LEU A 355 23.18 28.65 -7.06
C LEU A 355 22.53 29.92 -7.60
N ALA A 356 22.65 31.05 -6.92
CA ALA A 356 22.15 32.32 -7.45
C ALA A 356 22.80 32.70 -8.77
N ARG A 357 24.13 32.52 -8.90
CA ARG A 357 24.84 32.71 -10.16
C ARG A 357 24.32 31.75 -11.24
N PHE A 358 24.13 30.48 -10.89
CA PHE A 358 23.59 29.48 -11.80
C PHE A 358 22.19 29.86 -12.30
N VAL A 359 21.27 30.22 -11.42
CA VAL A 359 19.92 30.69 -11.78
C VAL A 359 19.99 31.92 -12.69
N ALA A 360 20.86 32.89 -12.39
CA ALA A 360 21.06 34.09 -13.21
C ALA A 360 21.50 33.76 -14.65
N GLN A 361 22.39 32.79 -14.80
CA GLN A 361 23.00 32.43 -16.09
C GLN A 361 22.12 31.53 -16.95
N ASN A 362 21.03 30.98 -16.41
CA ASN A 362 20.13 30.06 -17.11
C ASN A 362 18.84 30.73 -17.61
N GLY A 363 18.78 32.07 -17.71
CA GLY A 363 17.64 32.79 -18.30
C GLY A 363 16.52 33.18 -17.33
N ALA A 364 16.74 33.04 -16.02
CA ALA A 364 15.78 33.47 -15.02
C ALA A 364 15.45 34.98 -15.05
N PRO A 365 16.38 35.91 -15.30
CA PRO A 365 16.06 37.34 -15.39
C PRO A 365 15.02 37.64 -16.48
N GLU A 366 15.20 37.09 -17.68
CA GLU A 366 14.32 37.33 -18.82
C GLU A 366 12.92 36.73 -18.60
N VAL A 367 12.87 35.52 -18.02
CA VAL A 367 11.60 34.85 -17.69
C VAL A 367 10.86 35.60 -16.57
N ALA A 368 11.56 36.06 -15.54
CA ALA A 368 10.96 36.84 -14.45
C ALA A 368 10.38 38.16 -14.96
N GLN A 369 11.13 38.87 -15.80
CA GLN A 369 10.64 40.11 -16.41
C GLN A 369 9.42 39.87 -17.30
N ARG A 370 9.40 38.77 -18.06
CA ARG A 370 8.22 38.38 -18.85
C ARG A 370 7.01 38.06 -17.99
N ALA A 371 7.21 37.39 -16.85
CA ALA A 371 6.13 37.09 -15.90
C ALA A 371 5.50 38.39 -15.35
N ILE A 372 6.32 39.40 -15.01
CA ILE A 372 5.83 40.72 -14.59
C ILE A 372 4.99 41.37 -15.68
N TYR A 373 5.46 41.34 -16.94
CA TYR A 373 4.73 41.94 -18.06
C TYR A 373 3.41 41.22 -18.37
N ALA A 374 3.37 39.89 -18.20
CA ALA A 374 2.18 39.10 -18.46
C ALA A 374 1.13 39.21 -17.34
N HIS A 375 1.55 39.43 -16.09
CA HIS A 375 0.69 39.43 -14.90
C HIS A 375 0.96 40.63 -13.97
N PRO A 376 0.86 41.89 -14.44
CA PRO A 376 1.15 43.07 -13.63
C PRO A 376 0.19 43.24 -12.43
N GLU A 377 -1.00 42.66 -12.50
CA GLU A 377 -2.01 42.70 -11.44
C GLU A 377 -1.78 41.66 -10.33
N LEU A 378 -1.04 40.59 -10.62
CA LEU A 378 -0.78 39.51 -9.66
C LEU A 378 0.39 39.87 -8.75
N LYS A 379 0.07 40.46 -7.60
CA LYS A 379 1.06 40.90 -6.59
C LYS A 379 2.09 39.85 -6.21
N GLU A 380 1.68 38.58 -6.09
CA GLU A 380 2.60 37.48 -5.75
C GLU A 380 3.66 37.28 -6.83
N VAL A 381 3.26 37.29 -8.10
CA VAL A 381 4.16 37.14 -9.26
C VAL A 381 5.14 38.32 -9.31
N VAL A 382 4.64 39.55 -9.22
CA VAL A 382 5.49 40.75 -9.25
C VAL A 382 6.50 40.73 -8.10
N THR A 383 6.02 40.49 -6.87
CA THR A 383 6.87 40.49 -5.67
C THR A 383 7.95 39.42 -5.77
N LYS A 384 7.60 38.20 -6.19
CA LYS A 384 8.58 37.10 -6.30
C LYS A 384 9.56 37.31 -7.45
N ALA A 385 9.13 37.89 -8.55
CA ALA A 385 10.01 38.25 -9.66
C ALA A 385 11.04 39.31 -9.25
N GLU A 386 10.60 40.37 -8.57
CA GLU A 386 11.50 41.41 -8.05
C GLU A 386 12.47 40.88 -6.99
N GLU A 387 11.98 40.03 -6.07
CA GLU A 387 12.82 39.34 -5.08
C GLU A 387 13.92 38.50 -5.76
N LEU A 388 13.54 37.71 -6.78
CA LEU A 388 14.47 36.91 -7.57
C LEU A 388 15.50 37.80 -8.27
N MET A 389 15.05 38.83 -9.00
CA MET A 389 15.93 39.75 -9.72
C MET A 389 16.90 40.46 -8.78
N LYS A 390 16.45 40.89 -7.60
CA LYS A 390 17.31 41.45 -6.56
C LYS A 390 18.37 40.45 -6.09
N ARG A 391 17.98 39.19 -5.86
CA ARG A 391 18.88 38.13 -5.38
C ARG A 391 19.97 37.80 -6.39
N ILE A 392 19.65 37.79 -7.68
CA ILE A 392 20.55 37.37 -8.76
C ILE A 392 21.25 38.53 -9.48
N GLY A 393 20.83 39.79 -9.26
CA GLY A 393 21.24 40.96 -10.03
C GLY A 393 22.75 41.16 -10.16
N LYS A 394 23.53 40.87 -9.11
CA LYS A 394 25.01 40.98 -9.14
C LYS A 394 25.70 39.99 -10.09
N TYR A 395 24.96 39.00 -10.61
CA TYR A 395 25.45 37.98 -11.55
C TYR A 395 24.89 38.14 -12.96
N VAL A 396 23.93 39.05 -13.15
CA VAL A 396 23.40 39.38 -14.47
C VAL A 396 24.44 40.26 -15.16
N LYS A 397 24.92 39.83 -16.33
CA LYS A 397 25.81 40.68 -17.14
C LYS A 397 25.04 41.95 -17.49
N PRO A 398 25.63 43.15 -17.40
CA PRO A 398 25.01 44.34 -17.95
C PRO A 398 24.63 44.04 -19.39
N GLN A 399 23.35 44.20 -19.73
CA GLN A 399 22.95 44.18 -21.13
C GLN A 399 23.83 45.23 -21.81
N THR A 400 24.66 44.79 -22.75
CA THR A 400 25.38 45.72 -23.62
C THR A 400 24.27 46.41 -24.38
N THR A 401 23.91 47.62 -23.98
CA THR A 401 23.03 48.48 -24.75
C THR A 401 23.76 48.67 -26.07
N ILE A 402 23.43 47.85 -27.08
CA ILE A 402 23.79 48.16 -28.45
C ILE A 402 23.03 49.46 -28.70
N GLY A 403 23.77 50.57 -28.68
CA GLY A 403 23.23 51.89 -28.90
C GLY A 403 22.47 51.85 -30.21
N THR A 404 21.15 51.87 -30.12
CA THR A 404 20.31 52.39 -31.18
C THR A 404 20.62 53.87 -31.26
N THR A 405 21.71 54.21 -31.94
CA THR A 405 21.79 55.46 -32.70
C THR A 405 20.72 55.36 -33.77
N ILE A 406 19.50 55.70 -33.39
CA ILE A 406 18.48 56.11 -34.34
C ILE A 406 19.01 57.43 -34.87
N GLY A 407 19.61 57.39 -36.06
CA GLY A 407 19.86 58.59 -36.83
C GLY A 407 18.50 59.25 -37.08
N GLU A 408 18.34 60.45 -36.54
CA GLU A 408 17.24 61.32 -36.94
C GLU A 408 17.41 61.66 -38.43
N PRO A 409 16.35 61.54 -39.25
CA PRO A 409 16.37 61.93 -40.65
C PRO A 409 16.40 63.44 -40.89
#